data_AF-A0A7G7KH19-F1
#
_entry.id   AF-A0A7G7KH19-F1
#
_cell.length_a   1.000
_cell.length_b   1.000
_cell.length_c   1.000
_cell.angle_alpha   90.00
_cell.angle_beta   90.00
_cell.angle_gamma   90.00
#
_symmetry.space_group_name_H-M   'P 1'
#
loop_
_entity.id
_entity.type
_entity.pdbx_description
1 polymer ?
#
loop_
_entity_poly.entity_id
_entity_poly.type
_entity_poly.pdbx_seq_one_letter_code
_entity_poly.pdbx_strand_id
1 'polypeptide(L)'
;MVASVVLAASVAMTANLSNSTMDGMQSMNLRSKLDSALAARMELIRDAGFRYLCTQGCDNDQLSLQLKYDLDTLTPLCKTDSLGSSLATHLATEHPELTETFNLNSFDAKAPSIPIITTITPSGNRLSVSLTAKDSSDHAIQSISSTIVPHAQGWCP
;
A
#
# COMPACT_ATOMS: atom_id res chain seq x y z
N MET A 1 -35.10 -18.10 -65.22
CA MET A 1 -34.51 -16.96 -64.49
C MET A 1 -33.93 -17.51 -63.20
N VAL A 2 -32.61 -17.66 -63.12
CA VAL A 2 -31.91 -18.03 -61.88
C VAL A 2 -30.80 -16.99 -61.74
N ALA A 3 -31.04 -16.00 -60.88
CA ALA A 3 -30.07 -14.97 -60.59
C ALA A 3 -29.27 -15.38 -59.35
N SER A 4 -27.96 -15.28 -59.50
CA SER A 4 -26.95 -15.37 -58.45
C SER A 4 -27.19 -14.38 -57.31
N VAL A 5 -26.60 -14.67 -56.15
CA VAL A 5 -25.70 -13.80 -55.35
C VAL A 5 -25.70 -14.34 -53.91
N VAL A 6 -24.62 -15.02 -53.53
CA VAL A 6 -24.21 -15.09 -52.12
C VAL A 6 -22.72 -14.76 -52.10
N LEU A 7 -22.42 -13.49 -51.87
CA LEU A 7 -21.11 -13.03 -51.44
C LEU A 7 -21.29 -11.82 -50.53
N ALA A 8 -20.42 -11.79 -49.51
CA ALA A 8 -20.16 -10.71 -48.57
C ALA A 8 -21.03 -10.66 -47.30
N ALA A 9 -20.49 -11.22 -46.21
CA ALA A 9 -20.38 -10.53 -44.92
C ALA A 9 -19.61 -11.40 -43.90
N SER A 10 -18.28 -11.48 -44.02
CA SER A 10 -17.46 -12.05 -42.95
C SER A 10 -16.13 -11.32 -42.80
N VAL A 11 -16.16 -9.99 -42.70
CA VAL A 11 -15.02 -9.21 -42.19
C VAL A 11 -15.53 -8.02 -41.38
N ALA A 12 -16.01 -8.27 -40.16
CA ALA A 12 -16.30 -7.19 -39.20
C ALA A 12 -16.04 -7.58 -37.73
N MET A 13 -15.41 -8.73 -37.46
CA MET A 13 -15.18 -9.22 -36.08
C MET A 13 -13.71 -9.17 -35.61
N THR A 14 -12.80 -8.56 -36.36
CA THR A 14 -11.38 -8.47 -35.95
C THR A 14 -11.01 -7.12 -35.30
N ALA A 15 -11.79 -6.05 -35.51
CA ALA A 15 -11.47 -4.73 -34.94
C ALA A 15 -11.84 -4.61 -33.45
N ASN A 16 -12.93 -5.25 -32.99
CA ASN A 16 -13.37 -5.15 -31.58
C ASN A 16 -12.51 -5.93 -30.57
N LEU A 17 -11.76 -6.95 -31.03
CA LEU A 17 -10.84 -7.70 -30.17
C LEU A 17 -9.57 -6.88 -29.85
N SER A 18 -9.12 -6.03 -30.78
CA SER A 18 -7.90 -5.24 -30.57
C SER A 18 -8.11 -4.13 -29.53
N ASN A 19 -9.28 -3.48 -29.53
CA ASN A 19 -9.57 -2.38 -28.60
C ASN A 19 -9.73 -2.87 -27.16
N SER A 20 -10.49 -3.96 -26.96
CA SER A 20 -10.68 -4.57 -25.64
C SER A 20 -9.37 -5.11 -25.04
N THR A 21 -8.46 -5.60 -25.89
CA THR A 21 -7.12 -6.04 -25.44
C THR A 21 -6.24 -4.85 -25.05
N MET A 22 -6.28 -3.73 -25.79
CA MET A 22 -5.53 -2.52 -25.45
C MET A 22 -6.03 -1.85 -24.17
N ASP A 23 -7.36 -1.72 -24.02
CA ASP A 23 -7.97 -1.18 -22.80
C ASP A 23 -7.67 -2.07 -21.58
N GLY A 24 -7.74 -3.40 -21.77
CA GLY A 24 -7.35 -4.38 -20.77
C GLY A 24 -5.87 -4.28 -20.36
N MET A 25 -4.96 -4.13 -21.34
CA MET A 25 -3.52 -3.95 -21.07
C MET A 25 -3.22 -2.64 -20.34
N GLN A 26 -3.89 -1.55 -20.69
CA GLN A 26 -3.73 -0.26 -19.99
C GLN A 26 -4.25 -0.34 -18.55
N SER A 27 -5.42 -0.95 -18.35
CA SER A 27 -5.99 -1.17 -17.02
C SER A 27 -5.09 -2.06 -16.14
N MET A 28 -4.54 -3.15 -16.69
CA MET A 28 -3.59 -4.01 -15.97
C MET A 28 -2.30 -3.28 -15.62
N ASN A 29 -1.76 -2.45 -16.52
CA ASN A 29 -0.56 -1.67 -16.27
C ASN A 29 -0.80 -0.64 -15.16
N LEU A 30 -1.92 0.08 -15.21
CA LEU A 30 -2.33 0.99 -14.14
C LEU A 30 -2.43 0.28 -12.79
N ARG A 31 -3.12 -0.87 -12.76
CA ARG A 31 -3.32 -1.67 -11.56
C ARG A 31 -1.99 -2.17 -10.99
N SER A 32 -1.08 -2.66 -11.83
CA SER A 32 0.25 -3.08 -11.40
C SER A 32 1.06 -1.93 -10.79
N LYS A 33 0.96 -0.72 -11.35
CA LYS A 33 1.62 0.46 -10.77
C LYS A 33 1.01 0.87 -9.44
N LEU A 34 -0.32 0.83 -9.33
CA LEU A 34 -1.02 1.08 -8.07
C LEU A 34 -0.62 0.04 -7.01
N ASP A 35 -0.64 -1.24 -7.34
CA ASP A 35 -0.18 -2.32 -6.45
C ASP A 35 1.25 -2.09 -5.97
N SER A 36 2.16 -1.73 -6.87
CA SER A 36 3.55 -1.44 -6.51
C SER A 36 3.66 -0.23 -5.59
N ALA A 37 2.93 0.86 -5.85
CA ALA A 37 2.98 2.07 -5.03
C ALA A 37 2.35 1.85 -3.64
N LEU A 38 1.22 1.15 -3.59
CA LEU A 38 0.55 0.76 -2.36
C LEU A 38 1.46 -0.17 -1.53
N ALA A 39 2.04 -1.20 -2.13
CA ALA A 39 2.96 -2.12 -1.47
C ALA A 39 4.21 -1.40 -0.95
N ALA A 40 4.84 -0.56 -1.77
CA ALA A 40 6.03 0.20 -1.35
C ALA A 40 5.74 1.11 -0.16
N ARG A 41 4.61 1.82 -0.15
CA ARG A 41 4.19 2.64 1.00
C ARG A 41 3.95 1.78 2.24
N MET A 42 3.28 0.64 2.08
CA MET A 42 3.01 -0.27 3.20
C MET A 42 4.31 -0.82 3.80
N GLU A 43 5.30 -1.17 2.98
CA GLU A 43 6.62 -1.62 3.45
C GLU A 43 7.39 -0.51 4.19
N LEU A 44 7.33 0.74 3.73
CA LEU A 44 7.92 1.86 4.48
C LEU A 44 7.28 2.04 5.86
N ILE A 45 5.95 1.90 5.96
CA ILE A 45 5.26 1.98 7.25
C ILE A 45 5.62 0.78 8.15
N ARG A 46 5.80 -0.41 7.56
CA ARG A 46 6.27 -1.60 8.30
C ARG A 46 7.70 -1.44 8.80
N ASP A 47 8.60 -0.89 7.99
CA ASP A 47 9.98 -0.60 8.38
C ASP A 47 10.04 0.43 9.53
N ALA A 48 9.31 1.54 9.40
CA ALA A 48 9.19 2.51 10.49
C ALA A 48 8.59 1.89 11.77
N GLY A 49 7.58 1.01 11.62
CA GLY A 49 7.01 0.26 12.74
C GLY A 49 8.00 -0.73 13.38
N PHE A 50 8.87 -1.36 12.59
CA PHE A 50 9.89 -2.29 13.09
C PHE A 50 11.03 -1.56 13.83
N ARG A 51 11.42 -0.40 13.32
CA ARG A 51 12.45 0.48 13.91
C ARG A 51 11.96 1.21 15.16
N TYR A 52 10.65 1.33 15.34
CA TYR A 52 10.07 1.99 16.49
C TYR A 52 10.54 1.36 17.81
N LEU A 53 11.13 2.20 18.69
CA LEU A 53 11.74 1.80 19.96
C LEU A 53 12.92 0.83 19.82
N CYS A 54 13.44 0.61 18.61
CA CYS A 54 14.64 -0.18 18.44
C CYS A 54 15.89 0.62 18.79
N THR A 55 16.79 0.01 19.55
CA THR A 55 18.03 0.63 20.02
C THR A 55 19.28 -0.01 19.42
N GLN A 56 19.19 -1.24 18.92
CA GLN A 56 20.31 -1.96 18.30
C GLN A 56 19.80 -3.05 17.34
N GLY A 57 20.49 -3.25 16.22
CA GLY A 57 20.24 -4.36 15.30
C GLY A 57 19.13 -4.10 14.26
N CYS A 58 18.61 -2.88 14.17
CA CYS A 58 17.53 -2.53 13.23
C CYS A 58 18.01 -1.85 11.95
N ASP A 59 19.33 -1.69 11.80
CA ASP A 59 19.95 -1.15 10.62
C ASP A 59 20.66 -2.23 9.79
N ASN A 60 20.81 -1.97 8.49
CA ASN A 60 21.42 -2.91 7.55
C ASN A 60 22.89 -3.22 7.88
N ASP A 61 23.59 -2.30 8.56
CA ASP A 61 24.96 -2.47 9.03
C ASP A 61 25.05 -3.18 10.40
N GLN A 62 23.90 -3.45 11.03
CA GLN A 62 23.80 -4.08 12.35
C GLN A 62 23.14 -5.45 12.33
N LEU A 63 22.96 -6.07 11.15
CA LEU A 63 22.33 -7.39 11.00
C LEU A 63 23.04 -8.52 11.76
N SER A 64 24.33 -8.36 12.06
CA SER A 64 25.11 -9.30 12.90
C SER A 64 24.95 -9.07 14.40
N LEU A 65 24.32 -7.96 14.80
CA LEU A 65 24.09 -7.61 16.20
C LEU A 65 22.74 -8.18 16.66
N GLN A 66 22.64 -8.45 17.95
CA GLN A 66 21.37 -8.86 18.54
C GLN A 66 20.37 -7.71 18.50
N LEU A 67 19.13 -8.01 18.09
CA LEU A 67 18.02 -7.07 18.08
C LEU A 67 17.68 -6.63 19.52
N LYS A 68 17.75 -5.33 19.80
CA LYS A 68 17.37 -4.75 21.09
C LYS A 68 16.40 -3.61 20.92
N TYR A 69 15.49 -3.51 21.89
CA TYR A 69 14.50 -2.45 21.99
C TYR A 69 14.58 -1.77 23.35
N ASP A 70 14.09 -0.54 23.41
CA ASP A 70 13.85 0.19 24.64
C ASP A 70 12.68 -0.46 25.41
N LEU A 71 13.03 -1.41 26.28
CA LEU A 71 12.06 -2.13 27.11
C LEU A 71 11.43 -1.24 28.19
N ASP A 72 12.12 -0.18 28.60
CA ASP A 72 11.64 0.74 29.64
C ASP A 72 10.45 1.55 29.13
N THR A 73 10.44 1.91 27.84
CA THR A 73 9.30 2.55 27.17
C THR A 73 8.29 1.53 26.64
N LEU A 74 8.75 0.42 26.05
CA LEU A 74 7.88 -0.55 25.38
C LEU A 74 6.99 -1.33 26.36
N THR A 75 7.53 -1.75 27.52
CA THR A 75 6.76 -2.57 28.48
C THR A 75 5.56 -1.81 29.07
N PRO A 76 5.68 -0.54 29.51
CA PRO A 76 4.53 0.25 29.93
C PRO A 76 3.49 0.47 28.82
N LEU A 77 3.93 0.73 27.57
CA LEU A 77 3.03 0.91 26.43
C LEU A 77 2.21 -0.36 26.15
N CYS A 78 2.87 -1.52 26.17
CA CYS A 78 2.21 -2.82 26.04
C CYS A 78 1.17 -3.06 27.13
N LYS A 79 1.52 -2.82 28.40
CA LYS A 79 0.62 -3.05 29.54
C LYS A 79 -0.61 -2.14 29.55
N THR A 80 -0.52 -1.00 28.88
CA THR A 80 -1.59 0.01 28.82
C THR A 80 -2.34 0.00 27.50
N ASP A 81 -2.09 -0.99 26.63
CA ASP A 81 -2.69 -1.08 25.29
C ASP A 81 -2.51 0.20 24.46
N SER A 82 -1.40 0.91 24.67
CA SER A 82 -1.15 2.22 24.07
C SER A 82 -0.05 2.20 23.01
N LEU A 83 0.57 1.04 22.76
CA LEU A 83 1.66 0.92 21.80
C LEU A 83 1.24 1.30 20.37
N GLY A 84 0.03 0.92 19.94
CA GLY A 84 -0.50 1.31 18.63
C GLY A 84 -0.66 2.82 18.49
N SER A 85 -1.18 3.49 19.51
CA SER A 85 -1.35 4.95 19.54
C SER A 85 -0.01 5.69 19.57
N SER A 86 0.95 5.15 20.34
CA SER A 86 2.31 5.68 20.44
C SER A 86 3.03 5.59 19.08
N LEU A 87 2.91 4.44 18.40
CA LEU A 87 3.43 4.27 17.04
C LEU A 87 2.73 5.19 16.04
N ALA A 88 1.40 5.33 16.11
CA ALA A 88 0.66 6.24 15.22
C ALA A 88 1.16 7.69 15.37
N THR A 89 1.39 8.13 16.61
CA THR A 89 1.94 9.45 16.91
C THR A 89 3.37 9.58 16.38
N HIS A 90 4.20 8.56 16.57
CA HIS A 90 5.56 8.54 16.04
C HIS A 90 5.58 8.67 14.51
N LEU A 91 4.74 7.91 13.80
CA LEU A 91 4.61 8.01 12.35
C LEU A 91 4.16 9.42 11.92
N ALA A 92 3.18 10.01 12.60
CA ALA A 92 2.70 11.34 12.25
C ALA A 92 3.74 12.45 12.50
N THR A 93 4.61 12.30 13.50
CA THR A 93 5.60 13.33 13.87
C THR A 93 6.92 13.16 13.14
N GLU A 94 7.46 11.95 13.09
CA GLU A 94 8.80 11.68 12.54
C GLU A 94 8.76 11.26 11.06
N HIS A 95 7.62 10.76 10.59
CA HIS A 95 7.42 10.27 9.21
C HIS A 95 6.11 10.77 8.59
N PRO A 96 5.81 12.08 8.64
CA PRO A 96 4.53 12.63 8.18
C PRO A 96 4.21 12.22 6.74
N GLU A 97 5.23 12.11 5.89
CA GLU A 97 5.12 11.70 4.50
C GLU A 97 4.50 10.30 4.32
N LEU A 98 4.60 9.42 5.33
CA LEU A 98 4.00 8.09 5.31
C LEU A 98 2.51 8.11 5.68
N THR A 99 2.07 9.14 6.41
CA THR A 99 0.69 9.29 6.89
C THR A 99 -0.18 10.15 5.98
N GLU A 100 0.45 11.00 5.17
CA GLU A 100 -0.25 11.90 4.24
C GLU A 100 -0.77 11.17 2.99
N THR A 101 -1.72 11.83 2.32
CA THR A 101 -2.18 11.42 0.99
C THR A 101 -1.09 11.69 -0.03
N PHE A 102 -0.82 10.72 -0.91
CA PHE A 102 0.16 10.87 -1.98
C PHE A 102 -0.44 10.49 -3.33
N ASN A 103 0.19 10.90 -4.42
CA ASN A 103 -0.29 10.58 -5.76
C ASN A 103 0.55 9.45 -6.38
N LEU A 104 -0.07 8.63 -7.23
CA LEU A 104 0.64 7.60 -7.99
C LEU A 104 1.78 8.19 -8.84
N ASN A 105 1.60 9.41 -9.36
CA ASN A 105 2.63 10.09 -10.15
C ASN A 105 3.90 10.42 -9.36
N SER A 106 3.85 10.38 -8.02
CA SER A 106 5.00 10.55 -7.15
C SER A 106 5.92 9.32 -7.16
N PHE A 107 5.38 8.15 -7.51
CA PHE A 107 6.12 6.90 -7.68
C PHE A 107 6.52 6.64 -9.13
N ASP A 108 5.67 7.02 -10.10
CA ASP A 108 5.96 6.96 -11.52
C ASP A 108 5.46 8.24 -12.21
N ALA A 109 6.39 9.11 -12.59
CA ALA A 109 6.08 10.40 -13.22
C ALA A 109 5.27 10.28 -14.53
N LYS A 110 5.22 9.10 -15.16
CA LYS A 110 4.44 8.83 -16.38
C LYS A 110 3.05 8.26 -16.09
N ALA A 111 2.71 8.00 -14.82
CA ALA A 111 1.40 7.51 -14.42
C ALA A 111 0.39 8.66 -14.24
N PRO A 112 -0.92 8.40 -14.37
CA PRO A 112 -1.94 9.41 -14.09
C PRO A 112 -1.92 9.82 -12.62
N SER A 113 -2.39 11.05 -12.35
CA SER A 113 -2.53 11.57 -10.99
C SER A 113 -3.72 10.89 -10.31
N ILE A 114 -3.45 9.82 -9.56
CA ILE A 114 -4.43 9.09 -8.75
C ILE A 114 -4.06 9.32 -7.28
N PRO A 115 -4.92 9.96 -6.48
CA PRO A 115 -4.68 10.12 -5.05
C PRO A 115 -4.83 8.77 -4.34
N ILE A 116 -3.86 8.48 -3.48
CA ILE A 116 -3.81 7.33 -2.59
C ILE A 116 -3.86 7.87 -1.17
N ILE A 117 -4.95 7.54 -0.49
CA ILE A 117 -5.22 7.97 0.88
C ILE A 117 -4.68 6.93 1.85
N THR A 118 -3.86 7.38 2.78
CA THR A 118 -3.40 6.57 3.90
C THR A 118 -4.32 6.79 5.10
N THR A 119 -4.85 5.72 5.66
CA THR A 119 -5.65 5.73 6.89
C THR A 119 -4.95 4.87 7.93
N ILE A 120 -4.62 5.48 9.06
CA ILE A 120 -3.95 4.83 10.18
C ILE A 120 -4.91 4.83 11.36
N THR A 121 -5.20 3.64 11.89
CA THR A 121 -6.12 3.45 13.01
C THR A 121 -5.41 2.63 14.09
N PRO A 122 -4.98 3.26 15.20
CA PRO A 122 -4.43 2.52 16.32
C PRO A 122 -5.55 1.74 17.03
N SER A 123 -5.24 0.51 17.43
CA SER A 123 -6.16 -0.35 18.19
C SER A 123 -5.37 -1.18 19.19
N GLY A 124 -5.36 -0.76 20.44
CA GLY A 124 -4.54 -1.39 21.48
C GLY A 124 -3.05 -1.35 21.11
N ASN A 125 -2.40 -2.51 21.17
CA ASN A 125 -0.98 -2.66 20.84
C ASN A 125 -0.65 -2.83 19.35
N ARG A 126 -1.61 -2.55 18.47
CA ARG A 126 -1.49 -2.76 17.03
C ARG A 126 -1.98 -1.56 16.23
N LEU A 127 -1.46 -1.45 15.02
CA LEU A 127 -1.75 -0.37 14.10
C LEU A 127 -2.41 -0.95 12.84
N SER A 128 -3.66 -0.58 12.58
CA SER A 128 -4.31 -0.94 11.32
C SER A 128 -4.06 0.16 10.30
N VAL A 129 -3.46 -0.21 9.18
CA VAL A 129 -3.15 0.70 8.08
C VAL A 129 -3.95 0.28 6.87
N SER A 130 -4.65 1.23 6.26
CA SER A 130 -5.36 1.05 5.00
C SER A 130 -4.85 2.08 4.00
N LEU A 131 -4.49 1.64 2.81
CA LEU A 131 -4.12 2.49 1.69
C LEU A 131 -5.17 2.33 0.60
N THR A 132 -5.81 3.42 0.19
CA THR A 132 -6.91 3.39 -0.78
C THR A 132 -6.64 4.37 -1.91
N ALA A 133 -6.50 3.84 -3.12
CA ALA A 133 -6.46 4.62 -4.35
C ALA A 133 -7.89 5.01 -4.77
N LYS A 134 -8.12 6.30 -5.01
CA LYS A 134 -9.43 6.82 -5.42
C LYS A 134 -9.38 7.44 -6.81
N ASP A 135 -10.47 7.30 -7.58
CA ASP A 135 -10.64 7.98 -8.86
C ASP A 135 -11.07 9.44 -8.69
N SER A 136 -11.20 10.15 -9.81
CA SER A 136 -11.68 11.55 -9.86
C SER A 136 -13.12 11.73 -9.37
N SER A 137 -13.87 10.64 -9.18
CA SER A 137 -15.24 10.61 -8.66
C SER A 137 -15.31 10.11 -7.22
N ASP A 138 -14.18 10.07 -6.51
CA ASP A 138 -14.02 9.61 -5.12
C ASP A 138 -14.35 8.12 -4.90
N HIS A 139 -14.45 7.32 -5.97
CA HIS A 139 -14.64 5.87 -5.85
C HIS A 139 -13.30 5.17 -5.62
N ALA A 140 -13.30 4.20 -4.70
CA ALA A 140 -12.14 3.35 -4.44
C ALA A 140 -11.87 2.43 -5.65
N ILE A 141 -10.73 2.64 -6.31
CA ILE A 141 -10.26 1.79 -7.41
C ILE A 141 -9.62 0.54 -6.84
N GLN A 142 -8.81 0.73 -5.79
CA GLN A 142 -8.00 -0.32 -5.18
C GLN A 142 -7.70 0.04 -3.73
N SER A 143 -7.70 -0.96 -2.87
CA SER A 143 -7.29 -0.79 -1.47
C SER A 143 -6.50 -1.99 -0.99
N ILE A 144 -5.55 -1.72 -0.10
CA ILE A 144 -4.87 -2.74 0.68
C ILE A 144 -4.94 -2.36 2.14
N SER A 145 -5.03 -3.34 3.01
CA SER A 145 -4.96 -3.14 4.45
C SER A 145 -3.98 -4.11 5.09
N SER A 146 -3.33 -3.67 6.16
CA SER A 146 -2.45 -4.48 6.97
C SER A 146 -2.56 -4.09 8.42
N THR A 147 -2.43 -5.06 9.30
CA THR A 147 -2.15 -4.81 10.71
C THR A 147 -0.64 -4.86 10.92
N ILE A 148 -0.10 -3.86 11.58
CA ILE A 148 1.29 -3.76 11.98
C ILE A 148 1.35 -3.93 13.49
N VAL A 149 2.13 -4.91 13.94
CA VAL A 149 2.43 -5.14 15.34
C VAL A 149 3.91 -4.80 15.51
N PRO A 150 4.26 -3.66 16.09
CA PRO A 150 5.65 -3.19 16.14
C PRO A 150 6.60 -4.05 16.98
N HIS A 151 6.12 -5.09 17.66
CA HIS A 151 6.97 -6.05 18.35
C HIS A 151 6.68 -7.50 17.91
N ALA A 152 7.71 -8.19 17.41
CA ALA A 152 7.61 -9.62 17.07
C ALA A 152 7.89 -10.55 18.25
N GLN A 153 8.31 -10.02 19.42
CA GLN A 153 8.86 -10.81 20.53
C GLN A 153 7.87 -11.15 21.67
N GLY A 154 6.55 -10.94 21.47
CA GLY A 154 5.54 -11.35 22.46
C GLY A 154 5.50 -10.55 23.77
N TRP A 155 6.01 -9.31 23.78
CA TRP A 155 6.03 -8.45 24.97
C TRP A 155 4.70 -7.80 25.32
N CYS A 156 3.86 -7.53 24.33
CA CYS A 156 2.46 -7.22 24.59
C CYS A 156 1.64 -8.53 24.54
N PRO A 157 1.01 -8.95 25.65
CA PRO A 157 0.13 -10.12 25.69
C PRO A 157 -1.17 -9.93 24.88
#